data_AF-A0A6P2A102-F1
#
_entry.id   AF-A0A6P2A102-F1
#
_cell.length_a   1.000
_cell.length_b   1.000
_cell.length_c   1.000
_cell.angle_alpha   90.00
_cell.angle_beta   90.00
_cell.angle_gamma   90.00
#
_symmetry.space_group_name_H-M   'P 1'
#
loop_
_entity.id
_entity.type
_entity.pdbx_description
1 polymer ?
#
loop_
_entity_poly.entity_id
_entity_poly.type
_entity_poly.pdbx_seq_one_letter_code
_entity_poly.pdbx_strand_id
1 'polypeptide(L)'
;MTTAEPEPGESFAKRLSVEVAAHRRLVEVMDRAGHAPVPFTTDGCSGGLSMAWDLIADILPAFARTHQGRPPWEACCVTHDRVYHVAGGARAARESYRARFVADEALRECVLETGVRRTPYLSETYGLSERQIAGAYGLIADAMFDAVRLGGGPCTGLPWRWGYGYPGCFLGKR
;
A
#
# COMPACT_ATOMS: atom_id res chain seq x y z
N MET A 1 -31.67 4.40 -27.61
CA MET A 1 -31.62 4.85 -26.21
C MET A 1 -30.16 4.68 -25.77
N THR A 2 -29.36 5.74 -25.91
CA THR A 2 -27.95 5.73 -25.52
C THR A 2 -27.88 6.21 -24.07
N THR A 3 -27.50 5.32 -23.16
CA THR A 3 -27.12 5.69 -21.80
C THR A 3 -25.73 6.28 -21.86
N ALA A 4 -25.62 7.62 -21.82
CA ALA A 4 -24.35 8.26 -21.53
C ALA A 4 -23.98 7.95 -20.08
N GLU A 5 -22.76 7.45 -19.86
CA GLU A 5 -22.21 7.25 -18.53
C GLU A 5 -22.13 8.61 -17.80
N PRO A 6 -22.40 8.67 -16.48
CA PRO A 6 -22.32 9.93 -15.75
C PRO A 6 -20.88 10.42 -15.71
N GLU A 7 -20.67 11.65 -16.19
CA GLU A 7 -19.38 12.35 -16.13
C GLU A 7 -18.93 12.47 -14.66
N PRO A 8 -17.68 12.11 -14.34
CA PRO A 8 -17.17 12.23 -12.99
C PRO A 8 -17.21 13.70 -12.52
N GLY A 9 -17.68 13.92 -11.29
CA GLY A 9 -17.77 15.26 -10.71
C GLY A 9 -16.42 16.00 -10.75
N GLU A 10 -16.44 17.31 -11.01
CA GLU A 10 -15.28 18.18 -11.26
C GLU A 10 -14.13 18.02 -10.22
N SER A 11 -14.48 17.75 -8.96
CA SER A 11 -13.52 17.47 -7.88
C SER A 11 -12.71 16.18 -8.07
N PHE A 12 -13.35 15.12 -8.60
CA PHE A 12 -12.69 13.85 -8.89
C PHE A 12 -11.79 13.97 -10.13
N ALA A 13 -12.29 14.60 -11.20
CA ALA A 13 -11.51 14.85 -12.41
C ALA A 13 -10.23 15.67 -12.11
N LYS A 14 -10.33 16.65 -11.19
CA LYS A 14 -9.18 17.45 -10.74
C LYS A 14 -8.19 16.67 -9.88
N ARG A 15 -8.66 15.79 -8.98
CA ARG A 15 -7.77 14.89 -8.21
C ARG A 15 -7.03 13.91 -9.12
N LEU A 16 -7.74 13.32 -10.07
CA LEU A 16 -7.18 12.45 -11.09
C LEU A 16 -6.12 13.16 -11.95
N SER A 17 -6.36 14.41 -12.34
CA SER A 17 -5.41 15.18 -13.17
C SER A 17 -4.13 15.54 -12.40
N VAL A 18 -4.24 15.86 -11.11
CA VAL A 18 -3.08 16.13 -10.22
C VAL A 18 -2.24 14.86 -10.01
N GLU A 19 -2.87 13.73 -9.68
CA GLU A 19 -2.16 12.47 -9.47
C GLU A 19 -1.46 12.00 -10.76
N VAL A 20 -2.14 12.08 -11.91
CA VAL A 20 -1.55 11.75 -13.22
C VAL A 20 -0.37 12.66 -13.56
N ALA A 21 -0.38 13.94 -13.17
CA ALA A 21 0.77 14.83 -13.36
C ALA A 21 1.99 14.36 -12.54
N ALA A 22 1.78 13.91 -11.31
CA ALA A 22 2.85 13.34 -10.48
C ALA A 22 3.39 12.01 -11.07
N HIS A 23 2.51 11.15 -11.60
CA HIS A 23 2.95 9.94 -12.33
C HIS A 23 3.76 10.28 -13.58
N ARG A 24 3.39 11.32 -14.34
CA ARG A 24 4.19 11.78 -15.49
C ARG A 24 5.58 12.19 -15.04
N ARG A 25 5.68 12.96 -13.95
CA ARG A 25 6.98 13.40 -13.42
C ARG A 25 7.83 12.22 -12.93
N LEU A 26 7.22 11.22 -12.30
CA LEU A 26 7.91 10.00 -11.90
C LEU A 26 8.47 9.25 -13.12
N VAL A 27 7.70 9.09 -14.19
CA VAL A 27 8.17 8.42 -15.42
C VAL A 27 9.40 9.14 -15.99
N GLU A 28 9.39 10.47 -16.05
CA GLU A 28 10.58 11.22 -16.50
C GLU A 28 11.82 10.98 -15.61
N VAL A 29 11.63 10.76 -14.31
CA VAL A 29 12.72 10.40 -13.39
C VAL A 29 13.22 8.99 -13.68
N MET A 30 12.30 8.04 -13.87
CA MET A 30 12.63 6.66 -14.21
C MET A 30 13.38 6.55 -15.53
N ASP A 31 12.96 7.31 -16.55
CA ASP A 31 13.64 7.38 -17.85
C ASP A 31 15.09 7.86 -17.68
N ARG A 32 15.30 8.94 -16.91
CA ARG A 32 16.65 9.46 -16.60
C ARG A 32 17.50 8.47 -15.80
N ALA A 33 16.88 7.63 -14.99
CA ALA A 33 17.53 6.56 -14.24
C ALA A 33 17.67 5.25 -15.05
N GLY A 34 17.30 5.24 -16.34
CA GLY A 34 17.34 4.04 -17.17
C GLY A 34 16.43 2.90 -16.70
N HIS A 35 15.40 3.21 -15.90
CA HIS A 35 14.55 2.25 -15.19
C HIS A 35 15.34 1.25 -14.32
N ALA A 36 16.47 1.67 -13.78
CA ALA A 36 17.24 0.92 -12.81
C ALA A 36 16.97 1.49 -11.40
N PRO A 37 16.02 0.91 -10.63
CA PRO A 37 15.83 1.33 -9.25
C PRO A 37 17.05 0.92 -8.41
N VAL A 38 17.28 1.63 -7.31
CA VAL A 38 18.27 1.23 -6.29
C VAL A 38 17.90 -0.14 -5.69
N PRO A 39 18.79 -0.80 -4.93
CA PRO A 39 18.44 -2.05 -4.26
C PRO A 39 17.18 -1.92 -3.39
N PHE A 40 16.37 -2.98 -3.37
CA PHE A 40 15.11 -3.00 -2.64
C PHE A 40 15.33 -2.91 -1.12
N THR A 41 14.55 -2.05 -0.47
CA THR A 41 14.46 -1.91 0.99
C THR A 41 13.00 -1.87 1.41
N THR A 42 12.67 -2.38 2.60
CA THR A 42 11.32 -2.37 3.18
C THR A 42 11.43 -2.18 4.69
N ASP A 43 10.48 -1.48 5.28
CA ASP A 43 10.29 -1.35 6.73
C ASP A 43 9.14 -2.23 7.27
N GLY A 44 8.65 -3.17 6.45
CA GLY A 44 7.49 -4.00 6.77
C GLY A 44 6.20 -3.28 6.38
N CYS A 45 5.29 -3.09 7.33
CA CYS A 45 4.16 -2.19 7.11
C CYS A 45 4.59 -0.76 7.43
N SER A 46 4.76 0.04 6.36
CA SER A 46 5.29 1.42 6.39
C SER A 46 4.64 2.34 7.42
N GLY A 47 5.36 3.41 7.76
CA GLY A 47 4.89 4.41 8.73
C GLY A 47 5.08 3.99 10.19
N GLY A 48 5.94 3.00 10.45
CA GLY A 48 6.28 2.53 11.79
C GLY A 48 5.28 1.55 12.40
N LEU A 49 4.33 1.02 11.61
CA LEU A 49 3.34 0.06 12.11
C LEU A 49 3.99 -1.24 12.57
N SER A 50 4.91 -1.81 11.78
CA SER A 50 5.67 -3.00 12.19
C SER A 50 6.49 -2.71 13.46
N MET A 51 7.14 -1.55 13.56
CA MET A 51 7.91 -1.16 14.75
C MET A 51 7.02 -0.99 16.00
N ALA A 52 5.86 -0.35 15.86
CA ALA A 52 4.90 -0.19 16.95
C ALA A 52 4.34 -1.55 17.41
N TRP A 53 4.13 -2.48 16.49
CA TRP A 53 3.70 -3.83 16.79
C TRP A 53 4.78 -4.62 17.54
N ASP A 54 6.02 -4.58 17.05
CA ASP A 54 7.18 -5.20 17.69
C ASP A 54 7.31 -4.71 19.15
N LEU A 55 7.21 -3.39 19.37
CA LEU A 55 7.25 -2.80 20.71
C LEU A 55 6.13 -3.32 21.63
N ILE A 56 4.89 -3.41 21.13
CA ILE A 56 3.75 -3.93 21.91
C ILE A 56 3.95 -5.42 22.21
N ALA A 57 4.46 -6.19 21.25
CA ALA A 57 4.76 -7.61 21.42
C ALA A 57 5.85 -7.85 22.47
N ASP A 58 6.89 -7.01 22.50
CA ASP A 58 7.97 -7.08 23.50
C ASP A 58 7.49 -6.75 24.91
N ILE A 59 6.61 -5.75 25.07
CA ILE A 59 6.08 -5.33 26.37
C ILE A 59 5.02 -6.31 26.90
N LEU A 60 4.25 -6.95 26.02
CA LEU A 60 3.13 -7.82 26.37
C LEU A 60 3.34 -9.22 25.77
N PRO A 61 4.05 -10.13 26.48
CA PRO A 61 4.29 -11.49 25.99
C PRO A 61 3.00 -12.28 25.70
N ALA A 62 1.89 -11.95 26.36
CA ALA A 62 0.57 -12.52 26.05
C ALA A 62 0.05 -12.03 24.68
N PHE A 63 0.28 -10.77 24.32
CA PHE A 63 -0.01 -10.26 22.99
C PHE A 63 0.86 -10.96 21.94
N ALA A 64 2.17 -11.06 22.14
CA ALA A 64 3.08 -11.73 21.21
C ALA A 64 2.76 -13.21 20.99
N ARG A 65 2.45 -13.96 22.06
CA ARG A 65 2.03 -15.37 21.95
C ARG A 65 0.76 -15.54 21.14
N THR A 66 -0.10 -14.53 21.14
CA THR A 66 -1.44 -14.64 20.55
C THR A 66 -1.56 -13.98 19.17
N HIS A 67 -0.77 -12.95 18.93
CA HIS A 67 -0.80 -12.17 17.69
C HIS A 67 0.47 -12.31 16.85
N GLN A 68 1.45 -13.09 17.33
CA GLN A 68 2.82 -13.20 16.81
C GLN A 68 3.63 -11.92 17.12
N GLY A 69 4.96 -12.01 16.98
CA GLY A 69 5.86 -10.87 17.20
C GLY A 69 5.67 -9.74 16.19
N ARG A 70 4.93 -9.96 15.10
CA ARG A 70 4.72 -9.02 13.98
C ARG A 70 3.28 -9.04 13.49
N PRO A 71 2.81 -7.99 12.77
CA PRO A 71 1.48 -7.99 12.19
C PRO A 71 1.32 -9.20 11.26
N PRO A 72 0.22 -9.96 11.34
CA PRO A 72 0.06 -11.16 10.50
C PRO A 72 -0.02 -10.89 9.00
N TRP A 73 -0.22 -9.64 8.62
CA TRP A 73 -0.25 -9.17 7.24
C TRP A 73 1.06 -8.47 6.82
N GLU A 74 2.15 -8.54 7.60
CA GLU A 74 3.42 -7.91 7.22
C GLU A 74 3.93 -8.39 5.85
N ALA A 75 3.75 -9.68 5.54
CA ALA A 75 4.10 -10.23 4.23
C ALA A 75 3.32 -9.56 3.07
N CYS A 76 2.08 -9.11 3.32
CA CYS A 76 1.30 -8.35 2.36
C CYS A 76 1.93 -6.97 2.11
N CYS A 77 2.35 -6.28 3.17
CA CYS A 77 3.04 -5.00 3.07
C CYS A 77 4.38 -5.12 2.32
N VAL A 78 5.20 -6.13 2.65
CA VAL A 78 6.48 -6.36 1.93
C VAL A 78 6.25 -6.66 0.45
N THR A 79 5.18 -7.36 0.09
CA THR A 79 4.82 -7.63 -1.31
C THR A 79 4.39 -6.35 -2.02
N HIS A 80 3.58 -5.52 -1.35
CA HIS A 80 3.15 -4.20 -1.84
C HIS A 80 4.34 -3.26 -2.06
N ASP A 81 5.26 -3.20 -1.10
CA ASP A 81 6.51 -2.43 -1.17
C ASP A 81 7.34 -2.78 -2.40
N ARG A 82 7.43 -4.07 -2.76
CA ARG A 82 8.18 -4.49 -3.96
C ARG A 82 7.60 -3.87 -5.23
N VAL A 83 6.28 -3.78 -5.32
CA VAL A 83 5.60 -3.16 -6.46
C VAL A 83 5.78 -1.64 -6.42
N TYR A 84 5.64 -1.04 -5.24
CA TYR A 84 5.87 0.38 -5.01
C TYR A 84 7.29 0.80 -5.36
N HIS A 85 8.30 0.03 -4.95
CA HIS A 85 9.72 0.27 -5.19
C HIS A 85 10.02 0.51 -6.66
N VAL A 86 9.48 -0.36 -7.51
CA VAL A 86 9.72 -0.35 -8.96
C VAL A 86 8.66 0.42 -9.75
N ALA A 87 7.75 1.12 -9.07
CA ALA A 87 6.61 1.82 -9.67
C ALA A 87 5.78 0.92 -10.61
N GLY A 88 5.60 -0.35 -10.22
CA GLY A 88 4.89 -1.35 -11.01
C GLY A 88 5.54 -1.68 -12.36
N GLY A 89 6.80 -1.29 -12.59
CA GLY A 89 7.50 -1.47 -13.86
C GLY A 89 6.96 -0.58 -15.00
N ALA A 90 6.11 0.40 -14.68
CA ALA A 90 5.40 1.18 -15.68
C ALA A 90 6.36 1.99 -16.59
N ARG A 91 5.94 2.20 -17.84
CA ARG A 91 6.64 3.04 -18.83
C ARG A 91 5.86 4.30 -19.19
N ALA A 92 4.58 4.37 -18.83
CA ALA A 92 3.75 5.53 -19.08
C ALA A 92 3.00 6.01 -17.82
N ALA A 93 2.65 7.30 -17.77
CA ALA A 93 1.98 7.89 -16.61
C ALA A 93 0.65 7.21 -16.27
N ARG A 94 -0.18 6.91 -17.28
CA ARG A 94 -1.48 6.23 -17.08
C ARG A 94 -1.32 4.79 -16.64
N GLU A 95 -0.30 4.10 -17.15
CA GLU A 95 0.06 2.75 -16.72
C GLU A 95 0.52 2.77 -15.27
N SER A 96 1.39 3.72 -14.91
CA SER A 96 1.88 3.90 -13.54
C SER A 96 0.74 4.17 -12.54
N TYR A 97 -0.23 5.02 -12.92
CA TYR A 97 -1.42 5.26 -12.11
C TYR A 97 -2.24 3.98 -11.89
N ARG A 98 -2.50 3.21 -12.97
CA ARG A 98 -3.26 1.96 -12.89
C ARG A 98 -2.51 0.90 -12.08
N ALA A 99 -1.21 0.75 -12.30
CA ALA A 99 -0.37 -0.21 -11.59
C ALA A 99 -0.36 0.06 -10.09
N ARG A 100 -0.36 1.32 -9.68
CA ARG A 100 -0.50 1.68 -8.27
C ARG A 100 -1.86 1.26 -7.71
N PHE A 101 -2.95 1.61 -8.38
CA PHE A 101 -4.28 1.20 -7.93
C PHE A 101 -4.40 -0.32 -7.79
N VAL A 102 -3.87 -1.09 -8.75
CA VAL A 102 -3.83 -2.56 -8.69
C VAL A 102 -2.97 -3.05 -7.52
N ALA A 103 -1.83 -2.43 -7.25
CA ALA A 103 -1.01 -2.78 -6.08
C ALA A 103 -1.76 -2.54 -4.77
N ASP A 104 -2.46 -1.41 -4.65
CA ASP A 104 -3.22 -1.03 -3.47
C ASP A 104 -4.40 -1.97 -3.21
N GLU A 105 -5.14 -2.35 -4.25
CA GLU A 105 -6.20 -3.38 -4.16
C GLU A 105 -5.61 -4.75 -3.79
N ALA A 106 -4.49 -5.15 -4.37
CA ALA A 106 -3.84 -6.43 -4.03
C ALA A 106 -3.39 -6.49 -2.55
N LEU A 107 -2.95 -5.36 -1.98
CA LEU A 107 -2.66 -5.26 -0.55
C LEU A 107 -3.93 -5.49 0.28
N ARG A 108 -5.02 -4.81 -0.08
CA ARG A 108 -6.33 -4.93 0.57
C ARG A 108 -6.82 -6.38 0.56
N GLU A 109 -6.79 -7.04 -0.59
CA GLU A 109 -7.17 -8.44 -0.74
C GLU A 109 -6.28 -9.38 0.10
N CYS A 110 -4.96 -9.21 0.07
CA CYS A 110 -4.04 -10.02 0.87
C CYS A 110 -4.30 -9.91 2.38
N VAL A 111 -4.67 -8.72 2.87
CA VAL A 111 -5.04 -8.50 4.28
C VAL A 111 -6.35 -9.22 4.61
N LEU A 112 -7.37 -9.14 3.74
CA LEU A 112 -8.64 -9.87 3.91
C LEU A 112 -8.42 -11.38 3.98
N GLU A 113 -7.62 -11.93 3.07
CA GLU A 113 -7.29 -13.35 3.08
C GLU A 113 -6.52 -13.77 4.33
N THR A 114 -5.67 -12.89 4.86
CA THR A 114 -5.00 -13.12 6.15
C THR A 114 -6.02 -13.31 7.27
N GLY A 115 -7.10 -12.53 7.25
CA GLY A 115 -8.24 -12.72 8.16
C GLY A 115 -8.87 -14.09 8.03
N VAL A 116 -9.20 -14.50 6.80
CA VAL A 116 -9.79 -15.82 6.51
C VAL A 116 -8.91 -16.95 7.03
N ARG A 117 -7.60 -16.91 6.74
CA ARG A 117 -6.63 -17.91 7.21
C ARG A 117 -6.52 -17.97 8.73
N ARG A 118 -6.69 -16.83 9.41
CA ARG A 118 -6.61 -16.73 10.87
C ARG A 118 -7.92 -17.02 11.57
N THR A 119 -9.03 -17.20 10.86
CA THR A 119 -10.35 -17.43 11.46
C THR A 119 -10.37 -18.58 12.46
N PRO A 120 -9.91 -19.81 12.14
CA PRO A 120 -9.99 -20.92 13.09
C PRO A 120 -9.26 -20.63 14.40
N TYR A 121 -8.05 -20.09 14.30
CA TYR A 121 -7.23 -19.73 15.44
C TYR A 121 -7.87 -18.63 16.31
N LEU A 122 -8.39 -17.58 15.67
CA LEU A 122 -8.99 -16.45 16.39
C LEU A 122 -10.32 -16.83 17.04
N SER A 123 -11.12 -17.68 16.40
CA SER A 123 -12.35 -18.22 16.97
C SER A 123 -12.08 -19.08 18.19
N GLU A 124 -11.11 -20.00 18.11
CA GLU A 124 -10.74 -20.86 19.24
C GLU A 124 -10.15 -20.06 20.41
N THR A 125 -9.25 -19.10 20.11
CA THR A 125 -8.49 -18.40 21.15
C THR A 125 -9.30 -17.30 21.85
N TYR A 126 -10.18 -16.63 21.11
CA TYR A 126 -10.89 -15.44 21.60
C TYR A 126 -12.42 -15.57 21.61
N GLY A 127 -12.96 -16.72 21.19
CA GLY A 127 -14.41 -16.91 21.08
C GLY A 127 -15.08 -16.01 20.04
N LEU A 128 -14.32 -15.49 19.07
CA LEU A 128 -14.83 -14.60 18.05
C LEU A 128 -15.58 -15.39 16.96
N SER A 129 -16.75 -14.90 16.56
CA SER A 129 -17.45 -15.44 15.39
C SER A 129 -16.71 -15.08 14.10
N GLU A 130 -16.91 -15.89 13.06
CA GLU A 130 -16.37 -15.62 11.71
C GLU A 130 -16.76 -14.22 11.22
N ARG A 131 -17.98 -13.78 11.52
CA ARG A 131 -18.48 -12.44 11.17
C ARG A 131 -17.69 -11.32 11.85
N GLN A 132 -17.35 -11.49 13.14
CA GLN A 132 -16.54 -10.50 13.86
C GLN A 132 -15.12 -10.43 13.29
N ILE A 133 -14.53 -11.58 12.96
CA ILE A 133 -13.19 -11.66 12.38
C ILE A 133 -13.18 -11.02 10.98
N ALA A 134 -14.15 -11.39 10.12
CA ALA A 134 -14.29 -10.81 8.80
C ALA A 134 -14.53 -9.29 8.85
N GLY A 135 -15.36 -8.81 9.78
CA GLY A 135 -15.59 -7.38 9.99
C GLY A 135 -14.32 -6.64 10.42
N ALA A 136 -13.55 -7.20 11.36
CA ALA A 136 -12.32 -6.59 11.83
C ALA A 136 -11.25 -6.51 10.72
N TYR A 137 -11.02 -7.59 9.98
CA TYR A 137 -10.07 -7.59 8.87
C TYR A 137 -10.56 -6.73 7.69
N GLY A 138 -11.87 -6.64 7.46
CA GLY A 138 -12.47 -5.71 6.50
C GLY A 138 -12.10 -4.26 6.81
N LEU A 139 -12.33 -3.81 8.04
CA LEU A 139 -11.98 -2.47 8.49
C LEU A 139 -10.47 -2.17 8.36
N ILE A 140 -9.63 -3.14 8.72
CA ILE A 140 -8.17 -3.00 8.60
C ILE A 140 -7.76 -2.87 7.13
N ALA A 141 -8.28 -3.75 6.26
CA ALA A 141 -7.96 -3.76 4.84
C ALA A 141 -8.39 -2.45 4.16
N ASP A 142 -9.60 -1.96 4.46
CA ASP A 142 -10.12 -0.70 3.93
C ASP A 142 -9.29 0.50 4.42
N ALA A 143 -8.97 0.55 5.72
CA ALA A 143 -8.13 1.62 6.27
C ALA A 143 -6.72 1.62 5.65
N MET A 144 -6.14 0.44 5.41
CA MET A 144 -4.84 0.32 4.75
C MET A 144 -4.91 0.79 3.29
N PHE A 145 -5.95 0.40 2.55
CA PHE A 145 -6.18 0.86 1.18
C PHE A 145 -6.25 2.38 1.11
N ASP A 146 -7.08 3.01 1.94
CA ASP A 146 -7.22 4.46 1.99
C ASP A 146 -5.90 5.15 2.36
N ALA A 147 -5.15 4.59 3.33
CA ALA A 147 -3.87 5.14 3.74
C ALA A 147 -2.83 5.14 2.60
N VAL A 148 -2.71 4.05 1.82
CA VAL A 148 -1.77 4.00 0.69
C VAL A 148 -2.27 4.81 -0.52
N ARG A 149 -3.58 4.95 -0.71
CA ARG A 149 -4.15 5.84 -1.75
C ARG A 149 -3.89 7.32 -1.47
N LEU A 150 -3.87 7.72 -0.20
CA LEU A 150 -3.63 9.11 0.19
C LEU A 150 -2.15 9.43 0.42
N GLY A 151 -1.41 8.55 1.10
CA GLY A 151 -0.02 8.75 1.49
C GLY A 151 1.02 8.19 0.52
N GLY A 152 0.63 7.23 -0.33
CA GLY A 152 1.53 6.52 -1.23
C GLY A 152 1.81 7.21 -2.56
N GLY A 153 1.36 8.46 -2.74
CA GLY A 153 1.51 9.22 -3.98
C GLY A 153 2.96 9.30 -4.49
N PRO A 154 3.20 9.27 -5.82
CA PRO A 154 4.52 9.56 -6.35
C PRO A 154 4.91 11.01 -6.06
N CYS A 155 6.22 11.28 -6.06
CA CYS A 155 6.75 12.64 -5.91
C CYS A 155 6.32 13.37 -4.62
N THR A 156 6.04 12.66 -3.51
CA THR A 156 5.67 13.26 -2.22
C THR A 156 6.87 13.55 -1.30
N GLY A 157 8.07 13.06 -1.67
CA GLY A 157 9.26 13.11 -0.80
C GLY A 157 9.26 12.08 0.33
N LEU A 158 8.16 11.35 0.52
CA LEU A 158 8.05 10.29 1.51
C LEU A 158 8.93 9.08 1.12
N PRO A 159 9.54 8.38 2.09
CA PRO A 159 10.43 7.27 1.81
C PRO A 159 9.69 6.01 1.31
N TRP A 160 8.38 5.88 1.58
CA TRP A 160 7.49 4.80 1.11
C TRP A 160 6.61 5.20 -0.10
N ARG A 161 6.94 6.30 -0.78
CA ARG A 161 6.15 6.79 -1.93
C ARG A 161 6.15 5.78 -3.09
N TRP A 162 5.16 5.85 -3.97
CA TRP A 162 5.20 5.14 -5.25
C TRP A 162 6.45 5.51 -6.06
N GLY A 163 7.21 4.49 -6.46
CA GLY A 163 8.51 4.63 -7.13
C GLY A 163 9.65 5.03 -6.20
N TYR A 164 9.62 4.67 -4.92
CA TYR A 164 10.67 5.06 -3.96
C TYR A 164 12.06 4.50 -4.30
N GLY A 165 12.14 3.46 -5.14
CA GLY A 165 13.40 2.94 -5.67
C GLY A 165 14.11 3.87 -6.65
N TYR A 166 13.45 4.94 -7.09
CA TYR A 166 14.03 5.94 -7.99
C TYR A 166 14.36 7.24 -7.24
N PRO A 167 15.17 8.15 -7.82
CA PRO A 167 15.39 9.47 -7.25
C PRO A 167 14.09 10.24 -6.96
N GLY A 168 14.15 11.20 -6.03
CA GLY A 168 13.02 12.09 -5.75
C GLY A 168 12.72 13.03 -6.93
N CYS A 169 11.44 13.34 -7.16
CA CYS A 169 11.02 14.22 -8.27
C CYS A 169 11.47 15.68 -8.13
N PHE A 170 11.75 16.11 -6.90
CA PHE A 170 12.20 17.46 -6.55
C PHE A 170 13.72 17.58 -6.41
N LEU A 171 14.45 16.46 -6.50
CA LEU A 171 15.90 16.52 -6.59
C LEU A 171 16.27 16.90 -8.02
N GLY A 172 16.30 18.22 -8.25
CA GLY A 172 17.01 18.82 -9.36
C GLY A 172 18.49 18.44 -9.28
N LYS A 173 19.06 18.18 -10.44
CA LYS A 173 20.49 17.98 -10.72
C LYS A 173 21.41 18.61 -9.66
N ARG A 174 22.36 17.83 -9.14
CA ARG A 174 23.73 18.32 -9.08
C ARG A 174 24.46 17.72 -10.26
#